data_AF-A0A1Q4YCZ2-F1
#
_entry.id   AF-A0A1Q4YCZ2-F1
#
_cell.length_a   1.000
_cell.length_b   1.000
_cell.length_c   1.000
_cell.angle_alpha   90.00
_cell.angle_beta   90.00
_cell.angle_gamma   90.00
#
_symmetry.space_group_name_H-M   'P 1'
#
loop_
_entity.id
_entity.type
_entity.pdbx_description
1 polymer ?
#
loop_
_entity_poly.entity_id
_entity_poly.type
_entity_poly.pdbx_seq_one_letter_code
_entity_poly.pdbx_strand_id
1 'polypeptide(L)' 'MTVAWRKSSYSGDGEACVEVAPVREGVATRDSKNPAGPVLSFPAGEWRKFLAGLGGGRFDGS' A
#
# COMPACT_ATOMS: atom_id res chain seq x y z
N MET A 1 5.62 -20.06 -0.66
CA MET A 1 4.53 -19.15 -1.10
C MET A 1 5.09 -17.74 -1.07
N THR A 2 5.47 -17.21 -2.22
CA THR A 2 6.14 -15.91 -2.35
C THR A 2 5.09 -14.81 -2.45
N VAL A 3 5.17 -13.81 -1.58
CA VAL A 3 4.34 -12.61 -1.66
C VAL A 3 4.84 -11.74 -2.81
N ALA A 4 4.00 -11.47 -3.79
CA ALA A 4 4.35 -10.68 -4.97
C ALA A 4 4.26 -9.19 -4.65
N TRP A 5 5.38 -8.61 -4.21
CA TRP A 5 5.49 -7.18 -3.93
C TRP A 5 5.53 -6.36 -5.21
N ARG A 6 4.70 -5.32 -5.26
CA ARG A 6 4.71 -4.30 -6.31
C ARG A 6 5.13 -2.97 -5.69
N LYS A 7 6.24 -2.42 -6.20
CA LYS A 7 6.72 -1.10 -5.84
C LYS A 7 5.92 -0.02 -6.57
N SER A 8 5.63 1.09 -5.88
CA SER A 8 5.02 2.26 -6.52
C SER A 8 5.94 2.86 -7.59
N SER A 9 5.38 3.37 -8.68
CA SER A 9 6.12 4.10 -9.72
C SER A 9 6.62 5.48 -9.25
N TYR A 10 6.12 5.97 -8.12
CA TYR A 10 6.59 7.20 -7.48
C TYR A 10 7.83 6.98 -6.60
N SER A 11 8.32 5.75 -6.49
CA SER A 11 9.50 5.36 -5.69
C SER A 11 10.84 5.66 -6.39
N GLY A 12 10.93 6.78 -7.14
CA GLY A 12 12.19 7.31 -7.73
C GLY A 12 13.08 7.99 -6.69
N ASP A 13 13.85 9.03 -7.03
CA ASP A 13 14.70 9.82 -6.11
C ASP A 13 13.95 10.55 -4.95
N GLY A 14 12.68 10.19 -4.71
CA GLY A 14 11.85 10.71 -3.63
C GLY A 14 11.94 9.87 -2.35
N GLU A 15 11.62 10.51 -1.22
CA GLU A 15 11.87 9.95 0.10
C GLU A 15 10.84 8.91 0.59
N ALA A 16 9.70 8.76 -0.09
CA ALA A 16 8.55 7.98 0.37
C ALA A 16 8.24 6.75 -0.52
N CYS A 17 9.13 5.78 -0.56
CA CYS A 17 9.00 4.58 -1.39
C CYS A 17 8.18 3.49 -0.69
N VAL A 18 6.98 3.17 -1.18
CA VAL A 18 6.14 2.10 -0.62
C VAL A 18 5.98 0.92 -1.58
N GLU A 19 5.87 -0.29 -1.02
CA GLU A 19 5.52 -1.51 -1.75
C GLU A 19 4.22 -2.09 -1.21
N VAL A 20 3.38 -2.61 -2.11
CA VAL A 20 2.13 -3.28 -1.78
C VAL A 20 2.11 -4.69 -2.32
N ALA A 21 1.47 -5.62 -1.61
CA ALA A 21 1.30 -6.98 -2.09
C ALA A 21 -0.07 -7.55 -1.69
N PRO A 22 -0.78 -8.24 -2.62
CA PRO A 22 -1.95 -9.00 -2.25
C PRO A 22 -1.55 -10.21 -1.39
N VAL A 23 -2.27 -10.42 -0.30
CA VAL A 23 -2.13 -11.55 0.62
C VAL A 23 -3.49 -12.21 0.83
N ARG A 24 -3.53 -13.41 1.42
CA ARG A 24 -4.79 -14.17 1.59
C ARG A 24 -5.88 -13.38 2.33
N GLU A 25 -5.49 -12.55 3.29
CA GLU A 25 -6.42 -11.81 4.15
C GLU A 25 -6.67 -10.38 3.65
N GLY A 26 -6.00 -9.94 2.58
CA GLY A 26 -6.16 -8.60 2.02
C GLY A 26 -4.91 -8.06 1.34
N VAL A 27 -4.43 -6.91 1.77
CA VAL A 27 -3.29 -6.22 1.17
C VAL A 27 -2.26 -5.86 2.23
N ALA A 28 -1.01 -6.26 2.00
CA ALA A 28 0.13 -5.88 2.81
C ALA A 28 0.84 -4.68 2.18
N THR A 29 1.30 -3.75 3.02
CA THR A 29 2.05 -2.56 2.64
C THR A 29 3.31 -2.48 3.49
N ARG A 30 4.45 -2.15 2.88
CA ARG A 30 5.70 -1.92 3.60
C ARG A 30 6.49 -0.76 2.99
N ASP A 31 7.41 -0.25 3.77
CA ASP A 31 8.42 0.70 3.30
C ASP A 31 9.47 -0.04 2.44
N SER A 32 9.75 0.49 1.25
CA SER A 32 10.75 -0.09 0.34
C SER A 32 12.16 0.03 0.88
N LYS A 33 12.45 1.05 1.70
CA LYS A 33 13.79 1.33 2.24
C LYS A 33 14.10 0.43 3.44
N ASN A 34 13.07 -0.05 4.14
CA ASN A 34 13.17 -0.99 5.24
C ASN A 34 12.30 -2.24 4.98
N PRO A 35 12.71 -3.13 4.06
CA PRO A 35 11.93 -4.31 3.69
C PRO A 35 11.82 -5.36 4.81
N ALA A 36 12.69 -5.28 5.83
CA ALA A 36 12.64 -6.08 7.06
C ALA A 36 11.88 -5.37 8.20
N GLY A 37 11.40 -4.16 7.96
CA GLY A 37 10.61 -3.38 8.90
C GLY A 37 9.17 -3.88 9.05
N PRO A 38 8.36 -3.16 9.85
CA PRO A 38 6.97 -3.52 10.08
C PRO A 38 6.16 -3.49 8.78
N VAL A 39 5.36 -4.54 8.57
CA VAL A 39 4.41 -4.66 7.47
C VAL A 39 3.02 -4.31 7.99
N LEU A 40 2.37 -3.34 7.36
CA LEU A 40 0.97 -3.00 7.63
C LEU A 40 0.07 -3.87 6.76
N SER A 41 -0.94 -4.50 7.34
CA SER A 41 -1.90 -5.33 6.60
C SER A 41 -3.31 -4.78 6.74
N PHE A 42 -4.02 -4.74 5.62
CA PHE A 42 -5.38 -4.24 5.52
C PHE A 42 -6.30 -5.34 5.00
N PRO A 43 -7.46 -5.57 5.64
CA PRO A 43 -8.47 -6.45 5.08
C PRO A 43 -8.90 -5.99 3.68
N ALA A 44 -9.21 -6.94 2.79
CA ALA A 44 -9.59 -6.64 1.41
C ALA A 44 -10.76 -5.63 1.31
N GLY A 45 -11.74 -5.72 2.23
CA GLY A 45 -12.87 -4.80 2.27
C GLY A 45 -12.48 -3.36 2.58
N GLU A 46 -11.62 -3.15 3.57
CA GLU A 46 -11.12 -1.82 3.97
C GLU A 46 -10.20 -1.23 2.90
N TRP A 47 -9.35 -2.06 2.28
CA TRP A 47 -8.54 -1.63 1.15
C TRP A 47 -9.38 -1.12 -0.02
N ARG A 48 -10.51 -1.79 -0.33
CA ARG A 48 -11.45 -1.34 -1.37
C ARG A 48 -12.13 -0.02 -1.00
N LYS A 49 -12.53 0.17 0.26
CA LYS A 49 -13.09 1.45 0.74
C LYS A 49 -12.06 2.58 0.63
N PHE A 50 -10.82 2.31 1.04
CA PHE A 50 -9.71 3.26 0.92
C PHE A 50 -9.50 3.70 -0.55
N LEU A 51 -9.41 2.75 -1.47
CA LEU A 51 -9.29 3.05 -2.90
C LEU A 51 -10.50 3.79 -3.47
N ALA A 52 -11.72 3.44 -3.03
CA ALA A 52 -12.92 4.15 -3.44
C ALA A 52 -12.93 5.62 -2.98
N GLY A 53 -12.38 5.91 -1.79
CA GLY A 53 -12.18 7.28 -1.32
C GLY A 53 -11.17 8.08 -2.17
N LEU A 54 -10.12 7.42 -2.67
CA LEU A 54 -9.09 8.05 -3.50
C LEU A 54 -9.61 8.37 -4.90
N GLY A 55 -10.36 7.45 -5.52
CA GLY A 55 -10.96 7.66 -6.84
C GLY A 55 -12.15 8.62 -6.85
N GLY A 56 -12.77 8.86 -5.69
CA GLY A 56 -13.91 9.76 -5.52
C GLY A 56 -13.58 11.19 -5.10
N GLY A 57 -12.30 11.58 -5.02
CA GLY A 57 -11.90 12.95 -4.66
C GLY A 57 -12.29 13.38 -3.23
N ARG A 58 -12.53 12.43 -2.31
CA ARG A 58 -13.01 12.75 -0.95
C ARG A 58 -11.89 12.97 0.09
N PHE A 59 -10.65 13.14 -0.37
CA PHE A 59 -9.52 13.56 0.47
C PHE A 59 -9.19 15.04 0.28
N ASP A 60 -10.22 15.87 0.15
CA ASP A 60 -10.14 17.30 0.43
C ASP A 60 -9.94 17.44 1.94
N GLY A 61 -8.70 17.79 2.31
CA GLY A 61 -8.30 18.00 3.69
C GLY A 61 -9.01 19.23 4.24
N SER A 62 -9.77 19.02 5.32
CA SER A 62 -10.25 20.10 6.17
C SER A 62 -9.11 20.81 6.88
#